data_AF-A0A840Q3A1-F1
#
_entry.id   AF-A0A840Q3A1-F1
#
_cell.length_a   1.000
_cell.length_b   1.000
_cell.length_c   1.000
_cell.angle_alpha   90.00
_cell.angle_beta   90.00
_cell.angle_gamma   90.00
#
_symmetry.space_group_name_H-M   'P 1'
#
loop_
_entity.id
_entity.type
_entity.pdbx_description
1 polymer ?
#
loop_
_entity_poly.entity_id
_entity_poly.type
_entity_poly.pdbx_seq_one_letter_code
_entity_poly.pdbx_strand_id
1 'polypeptide(L)'
;MPDSNDDVMAQLAGSAAPMGESNEDILAQLNAEPEPDPLENVEYTGDLPEDSRRELTALQQGFRDRAKREAERFRLATDSEYWIAVCFKSREDKETFLRNARLLGIGDKYMDGYAVARVLGVPMEDE
;
A
#
# COMPACT_ATOMS: atom_id res chain seq x y z
N MET A 1 8.92 -1.55 48.82
CA MET A 1 8.16 -2.46 47.95
C MET A 1 8.61 -2.15 46.54
N PRO A 2 9.11 -3.12 45.76
CA PRO A 2 9.49 -2.86 44.38
C PRO A 2 8.26 -2.34 43.63
N ASP A 3 8.45 -1.26 42.88
CA ASP A 3 7.37 -0.51 42.24
C ASP A 3 6.65 -1.38 41.22
N SER A 4 5.33 -1.50 41.39
CA SER A 4 4.44 -2.31 40.54
C SER A 4 4.55 -2.00 39.05
N ASN A 5 5.11 -0.84 38.69
CA ASN A 5 5.32 -0.46 37.30
C ASN A 5 6.54 -1.16 36.69
N ASP A 6 7.60 -1.42 37.47
CA ASP A 6 8.81 -2.07 36.97
C ASP A 6 8.54 -3.55 36.66
N ASP A 7 7.73 -4.23 37.49
CA ASP A 7 7.31 -5.61 37.24
C ASP A 7 6.35 -5.72 36.04
N VAL A 8 5.49 -4.72 35.82
CA VAL A 8 4.60 -4.65 34.65
C VAL A 8 5.41 -4.42 33.37
N MET A 9 6.42 -3.56 33.42
CA MET A 9 7.34 -3.34 32.30
C MET A 9 8.21 -4.56 32.01
N ALA A 10 8.63 -5.31 33.04
CA ALA A 10 9.36 -6.55 32.88
C ALA A 10 8.51 -7.66 32.24
N GLN A 11 7.21 -7.75 32.56
CA GLN A 11 6.29 -8.71 31.92
C GLN A 11 6.00 -8.37 30.45
N LEU A 12 5.81 -7.08 30.13
CA LEU A 12 5.59 -6.63 28.74
C LEU A 12 6.81 -6.87 27.84
N ALA A 13 8.01 -6.69 28.37
CA ALA A 13 9.26 -6.99 27.65
C ALA A 13 9.47 -8.51 27.43
N GLY A 14 8.93 -9.35 28.34
CA GLY A 14 9.07 -10.81 28.26
C GLY A 14 8.10 -11.52 27.31
N SER A 15 6.99 -10.88 26.93
CA SER A 15 5.96 -11.46 26.04
C SER A 15 6.11 -11.06 24.57
N ALA A 16 7.00 -10.11 24.25
CA ALA A 16 7.25 -9.70 22.88
C ALA A 16 8.17 -10.72 22.19
N ALA A 17 7.58 -11.64 21.43
CA ALA A 17 8.32 -12.31 20.37
C ALA A 17 8.96 -11.23 19.46
N PRO A 18 10.16 -11.45 18.89
CA PRO A 18 10.80 -10.46 18.05
C PRO A 18 10.08 -10.44 16.69
N MET A 19 8.99 -9.69 16.60
CA MET A 19 8.41 -9.28 15.33
C MET A 19 8.90 -7.86 15.07
N GLY A 20 9.69 -7.70 14.00
CA GLY A 20 10.28 -6.43 13.59
C GLY A 20 9.27 -5.44 13.01
N GLU A 21 8.07 -5.35 13.58
CA GLU A 21 7.05 -4.38 13.21
C GLU A 21 7.11 -3.20 14.18
N SER A 22 7.11 -1.97 13.64
CA SER A 22 7.17 -0.77 14.46
C SER A 22 5.86 -0.56 15.22
N ASN A 23 5.88 0.23 16.30
CA ASN A 23 4.64 0.57 17.03
C ASN A 23 3.59 1.25 16.12
N GLU A 24 4.02 1.91 15.05
CA GLU A 24 3.13 2.50 14.04
C GLU A 24 2.46 1.44 13.18
N ASP A 25 3.18 0.37 12.80
CA ASP A 25 2.64 -0.76 12.02
C ASP A 25 1.59 -1.53 12.83
N ILE A 26 1.84 -1.71 14.13
CA ILE A 26 0.88 -2.35 15.05
C ILE A 26 -0.39 -1.49 15.17
N LEU A 27 -0.25 -0.17 15.31
CA LEU A 27 -1.39 0.75 15.36
C LEU A 27 -2.17 0.78 14.04
N ALA A 28 -1.50 0.66 12.90
CA ALA A 28 -2.14 0.60 11.60
C ALA A 28 -2.94 -0.71 11.42
N GLN A 29 -2.40 -1.86 11.86
CA GLN A 29 -3.12 -3.14 11.83
C GLN A 29 -4.36 -3.13 12.72
N LEU A 30 -4.28 -2.52 13.91
CA LEU A 30 -5.41 -2.45 14.84
C LEU A 30 -6.54 -1.53 14.35
N ASN A 31 -6.22 -0.54 13.51
CA ASN A 31 -7.18 0.41 12.94
C ASN A 31 -7.61 0.06 11.51
N ALA A 32 -7.13 -1.05 10.93
CA ALA A 32 -7.54 -1.48 9.62
C ALA A 32 -9.04 -1.82 9.60
N GLU A 33 -9.73 -1.43 8.53
CA GLU A 33 -11.14 -1.78 8.36
C GLU A 33 -11.30 -3.32 8.33
N PRO A 34 -12.30 -3.86 9.04
CA PRO A 34 -12.52 -5.31 9.05
C PRO A 34 -12.85 -5.78 7.63
N GLU A 35 -12.23 -6.89 7.23
CA GLU A 35 -12.50 -7.50 5.94
C GLU A 35 -13.99 -7.89 5.85
N PRO A 36 -14.62 -7.72 4.67
CA PRO A 36 -16.03 -8.06 4.48
C PRO A 36 -16.26 -9.55 4.73
N ASP A 37 -17.32 -9.87 5.47
CA ASP A 37 -17.68 -11.24 5.82
C ASP A 37 -18.11 -11.99 4.55
N PRO A 38 -17.41 -13.07 4.16
CA PRO A 38 -17.76 -13.84 2.96
C PRO A 38 -19.12 -14.54 3.06
N LEU A 39 -19.72 -14.67 4.25
CA LEU A 39 -20.99 -15.36 4.47
C LEU A 39 -22.19 -14.43 4.55
N GLU A 40 -21.99 -13.10 4.56
CA GLU A 40 -23.05 -12.10 4.79
C GLU A 40 -24.25 -12.24 3.83
N ASN A 41 -23.99 -12.71 2.60
CA ASN A 41 -25.00 -12.83 1.54
C ASN A 41 -25.41 -14.27 1.23
N VAL A 42 -25.09 -15.24 2.09
CA VAL A 42 -25.48 -16.64 1.89
C VAL A 42 -26.95 -16.83 2.31
N GLU A 43 -27.81 -17.18 1.35
CA GLU A 43 -29.20 -17.55 1.64
C GLU A 43 -29.30 -19.00 2.11
N TYR A 44 -29.80 -19.20 3.32
CA TYR A 44 -30.04 -20.49 3.94
C TYR A 44 -31.40 -21.06 3.55
N THR A 45 -31.42 -22.32 3.14
CA THR A 45 -32.61 -23.05 2.69
C THR A 45 -33.18 -23.96 3.76
N GLY A 46 -32.40 -24.25 4.81
CA GLY A 46 -32.74 -25.22 5.86
C GLY A 46 -32.36 -26.67 5.52
N ASP A 47 -31.78 -26.92 4.34
CA ASP A 47 -31.20 -28.20 3.96
C ASP A 47 -29.69 -28.19 4.22
N LEU A 48 -29.25 -28.96 5.22
CA LEU A 48 -27.86 -28.93 5.71
C LEU A 48 -26.80 -29.15 4.62
N PRO A 49 -26.92 -30.15 3.72
CA PRO A 49 -25.93 -30.37 2.66
C PRO A 49 -25.86 -29.21 1.66
N GLU A 50 -27.01 -28.65 1.28
CA GLU A 50 -27.07 -27.54 0.32
C GLU A 50 -26.57 -26.23 0.95
N ASP A 51 -26.91 -25.95 2.20
CA ASP A 51 -26.44 -24.78 2.93
C ASP A 51 -24.91 -24.86 3.13
N SER A 52 -24.37 -26.03 3.49
CA SER A 52 -22.92 -26.26 3.59
C SER A 52 -22.20 -26.02 2.28
N ARG A 53 -22.81 -26.41 1.14
CA ARG A 53 -22.24 -26.18 -0.20
C ARG A 53 -22.20 -24.70 -0.54
N ARG A 54 -23.24 -23.94 -0.18
CA ARG A 54 -23.32 -22.49 -0.39
C ARG A 54 -22.27 -21.75 0.42
N GLU A 55 -22.12 -22.09 1.69
CA GLU A 55 -21.07 -21.54 2.56
C GLU A 55 -19.66 -21.78 2.01
N LEU A 56 -19.35 -23.02 1.62
CA LEU A 56 -18.04 -23.35 1.04
C LEU A 56 -17.75 -22.58 -0.25
N THR A 57 -18.77 -22.39 -1.09
CA THR A 57 -18.66 -21.62 -2.34
C THR A 57 -18.38 -20.14 -2.04
N ALA A 58 -19.11 -19.56 -1.09
CA ALA A 58 -18.97 -18.16 -0.69
C ALA A 58 -17.60 -17.91 -0.03
N LEU A 59 -17.14 -18.83 0.84
CA LEU A 59 -15.80 -18.80 1.42
C LEU A 59 -14.70 -18.86 0.35
N GLN A 60 -14.81 -19.79 -0.60
CA GLN A 60 -13.84 -19.90 -1.69
C GLN A 60 -13.77 -18.63 -2.52
N GLN A 61 -14.91 -18.02 -2.82
CA GLN A 61 -15.00 -16.76 -3.54
C GLN A 61 -14.34 -15.62 -2.75
N GLY A 62 -14.65 -15.50 -1.44
CA GLY A 62 -14.05 -14.50 -0.56
C GLY A 62 -12.52 -14.63 -0.43
N PHE A 63 -11.96 -15.84 -0.46
CA PHE A 63 -10.50 -16.02 -0.52
C PHE A 63 -9.89 -15.57 -1.85
N ARG A 64 -10.55 -15.86 -2.97
CA ARG A 64 -10.10 -15.43 -4.30
C ARG A 64 -10.14 -13.91 -4.45
N ASP A 65 -11.20 -13.28 -3.97
CA ASP A 65 -11.34 -11.83 -4.05
C ASP A 65 -10.34 -11.11 -3.15
N ARG A 66 -10.05 -11.66 -1.96
CA ARG A 66 -8.94 -11.20 -1.12
C ARG A 66 -7.59 -11.31 -1.82
N ALA A 67 -7.29 -12.46 -2.45
CA ALA A 67 -6.05 -12.64 -3.20
C ALA A 67 -5.92 -11.66 -4.37
N LYS A 68 -7.02 -11.36 -5.07
CA LYS A 68 -7.05 -10.34 -6.13
C LYS A 68 -6.84 -8.92 -5.59
N ARG A 69 -7.51 -8.55 -4.50
CA ARG A 69 -7.31 -7.24 -3.84
C ARG A 69 -5.87 -7.08 -3.38
N GLU A 70 -5.28 -8.14 -2.83
CA GLU A 70 -3.87 -8.12 -2.42
C GLU A 70 -2.92 -8.01 -3.61
N ALA A 71 -3.17 -8.77 -4.69
CA ALA A 71 -2.39 -8.64 -5.92
C ALA A 71 -2.50 -7.24 -6.55
N GLU A 72 -3.68 -6.62 -6.48
CA GLU A 72 -3.91 -5.25 -6.95
C GLU A 72 -3.23 -4.22 -6.05
N ARG A 73 -3.31 -4.37 -4.73
CA ARG A 73 -2.54 -3.57 -3.76
C ARG A 73 -1.04 -3.68 -4.04
N PHE A 74 -0.55 -4.89 -4.27
CA PHE A 74 0.85 -5.15 -4.60
C PHE A 74 1.25 -4.51 -5.94
N ARG A 75 0.40 -4.60 -6.97
CA ARG A 75 0.62 -3.95 -8.27
C ARG A 75 0.72 -2.43 -8.11
N LEU A 76 -0.26 -1.80 -7.45
CA LEU A 76 -0.28 -0.36 -7.20
C LEU A 76 0.90 0.13 -6.35
N ALA A 77 1.37 -0.67 -5.41
CA ALA A 77 2.47 -0.31 -4.53
C ALA A 77 3.86 -0.52 -5.17
N THR A 78 3.99 -1.47 -6.10
CA THR A 78 5.30 -1.91 -6.64
C THR A 78 5.54 -1.42 -8.07
N ASP A 79 4.47 -1.10 -8.82
CA ASP A 79 4.57 -0.68 -10.21
C ASP A 79 4.19 0.80 -10.35
N SER A 80 5.20 1.65 -10.26
CA SER A 80 5.13 2.94 -10.94
C SER A 80 5.29 2.62 -12.42
N GLU A 81 4.20 2.26 -13.11
CA GLU A 81 4.26 1.60 -14.43
C GLU A 81 5.04 2.42 -15.48
N TYR A 82 5.12 3.76 -15.34
CA TYR A 82 5.80 4.64 -16.29
C TYR A 82 6.46 5.86 -15.59
N TRP A 83 7.74 5.73 -15.18
CA TRP A 83 8.54 6.85 -14.68
C TRP A 83 9.94 6.87 -15.29
N ILE A 84 10.54 8.06 -15.30
CA ILE A 84 11.95 8.27 -15.61
C ILE A 84 12.62 9.02 -14.46
N ALA A 85 13.87 8.68 -14.18
CA ALA A 85 14.70 9.42 -13.23
C ALA A 85 16.04 9.80 -13.87
N VAL A 86 16.45 11.05 -13.64
CA VAL A 86 17.75 11.57 -14.05
C VAL A 86 18.57 11.81 -12.79
N CYS A 87 19.73 11.18 -12.69
CA CYS A 87 20.63 11.31 -11.55
C CYS A 87 21.83 12.18 -11.89
N PHE A 88 22.18 13.11 -11.00
CA PHE A 88 23.32 14.02 -11.13
C PHE A 88 24.32 13.76 -10.01
N LYS A 89 25.61 14.03 -10.27
CA LYS A 89 26.68 13.87 -9.27
C LYS A 89 26.63 14.94 -8.16
N SER A 90 26.07 16.11 -8.48
CA SER A 90 25.95 17.24 -7.55
C SER A 90 24.56 17.85 -7.62
N ARG A 91 24.20 18.61 -6.57
CA ARG A 91 22.95 19.36 -6.54
C ARG A 91 22.98 20.53 -7.52
N GLU A 92 24.13 21.17 -7.66
CA GLU A 92 24.36 22.29 -8.57
C GLU A 92 24.13 21.87 -10.02
N ASP A 93 24.59 20.68 -10.42
CA ASP A 93 24.36 20.12 -11.76
C ASP A 93 22.86 19.85 -11.99
N LYS A 94 22.17 19.30 -10.98
CA LYS A 94 20.70 19.08 -11.03
C LYS A 94 19.96 20.39 -11.24
N GLU A 95 20.27 21.42 -10.45
CA GLU A 95 19.59 22.72 -10.54
C GLU A 95 19.94 23.46 -11.84
N THR A 96 21.18 23.35 -12.32
CA THR A 96 21.61 23.89 -13.61
C THR A 96 20.84 23.24 -14.75
N PHE A 97 20.71 21.91 -14.75
CA PHE A 97 19.91 21.18 -15.73
C PHE A 97 18.45 21.65 -15.71
N LEU A 98 17.80 21.64 -14.55
CA LEU A 98 16.38 22.02 -14.43
C LEU A 98 16.13 23.46 -14.88
N ARG A 99 17.05 24.39 -14.58
CA ARG A 99 16.96 25.79 -15.01
C ARG A 99 17.09 25.93 -16.52
N ASN A 100 18.09 25.27 -17.11
CA ASN A 100 18.35 25.36 -18.55
C ASN A 100 17.26 24.65 -19.37
N ALA A 101 16.72 23.55 -18.85
CA ALA A 101 15.58 22.84 -19.42
C ALA A 101 14.23 23.54 -19.17
N ARG A 102 14.20 24.65 -18.44
CA ARG A 102 13.00 25.41 -18.06
C ARG A 102 11.97 24.61 -17.24
N LEU A 103 12.42 23.55 -16.54
CA LEU A 103 11.56 22.65 -15.78
C LEU A 103 11.32 23.09 -14.33
N LEU A 104 12.10 24.04 -13.81
CA LEU A 104 11.95 24.53 -12.42
C LEU A 104 10.54 25.06 -12.09
N GLY A 105 9.79 25.53 -13.09
CA GLY A 105 8.41 25.98 -12.88
C GLY A 105 7.40 24.84 -12.67
N ILE A 106 7.76 23.61 -13.04
CA ILE A 106 6.94 22.40 -12.84
C ILE A 106 7.28 21.77 -11.48
N GLY A 107 8.58 21.70 -11.16
CA GLY A 107 9.07 21.12 -9.91
C GLY A 107 10.54 20.72 -10.01
N ASP A 108 11.06 20.08 -8.95
CA ASP A 108 12.44 19.59 -8.90
C ASP A 108 12.56 18.07 -8.69
N LYS A 109 11.44 17.40 -8.42
CA LYS A 109 11.25 15.94 -8.23
C LYS A 109 9.80 15.59 -8.61
N TYR A 110 9.57 14.34 -9.05
CA TYR A 110 8.24 13.75 -9.32
C TYR A 110 7.30 14.70 -10.09
N MET A 111 7.67 14.99 -11.34
CA MET A 111 6.90 15.89 -12.21
C MET A 111 5.95 15.09 -13.10
N ASP A 112 4.83 15.71 -13.48
CA ASP A 112 3.98 15.22 -14.57
C ASP A 112 4.78 15.16 -15.88
N GLY A 113 4.91 13.96 -16.44
CA GLY A 113 5.66 13.70 -17.67
C GLY A 113 5.11 14.43 -18.90
N TYR A 114 3.80 14.64 -19.00
CA TYR A 114 3.17 15.38 -20.10
C TYR A 114 3.42 16.88 -19.97
N ALA A 115 3.44 17.41 -18.74
CA ALA A 115 3.84 18.79 -18.49
C ALA A 115 5.31 19.03 -18.86
N VAL A 116 6.19 18.09 -18.50
CA VAL A 116 7.61 18.12 -18.90
C VAL A 116 7.74 18.07 -20.43
N ALA A 117 7.02 17.19 -21.11
CA ALA A 117 7.05 17.07 -22.58
C ALA A 117 6.64 18.36 -23.28
N ARG A 118 5.58 19.04 -22.80
CA ARG A 118 5.16 20.36 -23.32
C ARG A 118 6.24 21.42 -23.18
N VAL A 119 6.96 21.46 -22.05
CA VAL A 119 8.05 22.43 -21.83
C VAL A 119 9.27 22.13 -22.70
N LEU A 120 9.58 20.85 -22.92
CA LEU A 120 10.71 20.42 -23.74
C LEU A 120 10.40 20.42 -25.25
N GLY A 121 9.14 20.63 -25.65
CA GLY A 121 8.72 20.59 -27.05
C GLY A 121 8.70 19.18 -27.65
N VAL A 122 8.50 18.16 -26.82
CA VAL A 122 8.41 16.76 -27.26
C VAL A 122 6.95 16.46 -27.63
N PRO A 123 6.67 16.03 -28.87
CA PRO A 123 5.32 15.66 -29.27
C PRO A 123 4.88 14.39 -28.53
N MET A 124 3.69 14.43 -27.95
CA MET A 124 3.03 13.30 -27.28
C MET A 124 1.67 13.07 -27.95
N GLU A 125 1.18 11.83 -27.93
CA GLU A 125 -0.21 11.56 -28.30
C GLU A 125 -1.13 12.15 -27.23
N ASP A 126 -2.23 12.77 -27.66
CA ASP A 126 -3.29 13.23 -26.75
C ASP A 126 -4.04 12.00 -26.21
N GLU A 127 -4.24 11.93 -24.89
CA GLU A 127 -5.01 10.88 -24.22
C GLU A 127 -6.53 11.05 -24.42
#